data_AF-A0A7Y4ZWA2-F1
#
_entry.id   AF-A0A7Y4ZWA2-F1
#
_cell.length_a   1.000
_cell.length_b   1.000
_cell.length_c   1.000
_cell.angle_alpha   90.00
_cell.angle_beta   90.00
_cell.angle_gamma   90.00
#
_symmetry.space_group_name_H-M   'P 1'
#
loop_
_entity.id
_entity.type
_entity.pdbx_description
1 polymer ?
#
loop_
_entity_poly.entity_id
_entity_poly.type
_entity_poly.pdbx_seq_one_letter_code
_entity_poly.pdbx_strand_id
1 'polypeptide(L)'
;MHTSRNLLRPGMSKVALGLGLLVAVAAGCASNGTFNGDDWTPGSSGASGTAGSSGGTGESSGEVGSSSGGSSSGGSSSGNAAATGMPCDVQAVLNAKCSASCHLSGSSLPMQSYADLVAPSKSNPAKKMVEVSVTRMQAGTMPTGGGASAADIAAFQNWITAGLPKGTCGSADGGAPDAAANPYNTALVCTSGNTSPPSEGTNMAPGRACGSCHGSGLFAGTVYPTAHEPNNCRGANGTTTGAKVVITGADSKTYQMSVSSGGNFIASSTGVKLPYSVKVVVGTKERAMASKTSVGDCNTCHTANGSSGAPGRIMLP
;
A
#
# COMPACT_ATOMS: atom_id res chain seq x y z
N MET A 1 -83.86 -21.74 -14.20
CA MET A 1 -83.93 -22.98 -13.39
C MET A 1 -82.54 -23.60 -13.43
N HIS A 2 -81.77 -23.57 -12.34
CA HIS A 2 -81.64 -24.70 -11.41
C HIS A 2 -81.12 -25.95 -12.16
N THR A 3 -80.00 -26.63 -11.87
CA THR A 3 -79.21 -26.78 -10.64
C THR A 3 -77.98 -27.66 -10.97
N SER A 4 -76.83 -27.38 -10.34
CA SER A 4 -75.85 -28.35 -9.80
C SER A 4 -75.02 -29.33 -10.65
N ARG A 5 -73.72 -29.33 -10.28
CA ARG A 5 -72.91 -30.45 -9.74
C ARG A 5 -71.79 -31.05 -10.62
N ASN A 6 -70.56 -30.78 -10.13
CA ASN A 6 -69.55 -31.76 -9.70
C ASN A 6 -68.50 -32.26 -10.74
N LEU A 7 -67.21 -31.93 -10.54
CA LEU A 7 -66.16 -32.83 -10.01
C LEU A 7 -64.71 -32.36 -10.31
N LEU A 8 -63.93 -32.24 -9.22
CA LEU A 8 -62.54 -32.70 -9.02
C LEU A 8 -61.37 -32.24 -9.94
N ARG A 9 -60.48 -31.41 -9.40
CA ARG A 9 -59.12 -31.80 -8.90
C ARG A 9 -58.26 -30.56 -8.56
N PRO A 10 -57.69 -30.44 -7.34
CA PRO A 10 -56.61 -29.49 -7.06
C PRO A 10 -55.25 -30.19 -7.10
N GLY A 11 -54.38 -29.74 -8.00
CA GLY A 11 -52.95 -30.07 -7.97
C GLY A 11 -52.25 -29.19 -6.95
N MET A 12 -51.88 -29.77 -5.82
CA MET A 12 -50.94 -29.17 -4.87
C MET A 12 -49.55 -29.06 -5.52
N SER A 13 -49.00 -27.85 -5.61
CA SER A 13 -47.56 -27.67 -5.76
C SER A 13 -47.06 -26.77 -4.64
N LYS A 14 -46.37 -27.40 -3.69
CA LYS A 14 -45.70 -26.77 -2.57
C LYS A 14 -44.54 -25.95 -3.11
N VAL A 15 -44.65 -24.62 -3.10
CA VAL A 15 -43.47 -23.75 -3.26
C VAL A 15 -42.95 -23.47 -1.85
N ALA A 16 -41.80 -24.08 -1.56
CA ALA A 16 -41.08 -23.92 -0.31
C ALA A 16 -40.63 -22.46 -0.16
N LEU A 17 -41.01 -21.85 0.98
CA LEU A 17 -40.36 -20.65 1.50
C LEU A 17 -38.92 -21.03 1.89
N GLY A 18 -37.97 -20.81 0.98
CA GLY A 18 -36.55 -20.77 1.31
C GLY A 18 -36.23 -19.45 1.99
N LEU A 19 -36.22 -19.46 3.32
CA LEU A 19 -35.71 -18.35 4.14
C LEU A 19 -34.19 -18.30 3.95
N GLY A 20 -33.74 -17.62 2.89
CA GLY A 20 -32.34 -17.34 2.64
C GLY A 20 -31.85 -16.26 3.61
N LEU A 21 -31.24 -16.69 4.71
CA LEU A 21 -30.50 -15.83 5.63
C LEU A 21 -29.27 -15.28 4.90
N LEU A 22 -29.43 -14.08 4.32
CA LEU A 22 -28.35 -13.31 3.71
C LEU A 22 -27.54 -12.67 4.84
N VAL A 23 -26.50 -13.38 5.31
CA VAL A 23 -25.48 -12.80 6.19
C VAL A 23 -24.58 -11.90 5.33
N ALA A 24 -24.89 -10.62 5.29
CA ALA A 24 -23.99 -9.59 4.77
C ALA A 24 -22.83 -9.41 5.76
N VAL A 25 -21.68 -10.01 5.46
CA VAL A 25 -20.42 -9.69 6.16
C VAL A 25 -19.96 -8.32 5.65
N ALA A 26 -20.39 -7.26 6.34
CA ALA A 26 -19.81 -5.94 6.19
C ALA A 26 -18.43 -5.97 6.85
N ALA A 27 -17.38 -6.22 6.06
CA ALA A 27 -16.01 -5.87 6.44
C ALA A 27 -15.85 -4.33 6.37
N GLY A 28 -16.53 -3.64 7.26
CA GLY A 28 -16.35 -2.21 7.49
C GLY A 28 -15.15 -2.00 8.41
N CYS A 29 -14.39 -0.93 8.17
CA CYS A 29 -13.29 -0.50 9.04
C CYS A 29 -13.81 -0.16 10.44
N ALA A 30 -13.88 -1.16 11.32
CA ALA A 30 -14.07 -0.98 12.74
C ALA A 30 -12.73 -1.26 13.42
N SER A 31 -11.93 -0.22 13.63
CA SER A 31 -10.75 -0.34 14.50
C SER A 31 -11.22 -0.23 15.96
N ASN A 32 -11.34 -1.37 16.62
CA ASN A 32 -11.18 -1.46 18.07
C ASN A 32 -9.75 -1.99 18.28
N GLY A 33 -8.79 -1.08 18.44
CA GLY A 33 -7.38 -1.42 18.55
C GLY A 33 -6.65 -0.34 19.31
N THR A 34 -6.44 -0.58 20.61
CA THR A 34 -5.39 0.03 21.41
C THR A 34 -4.06 -0.21 20.71
N PHE A 35 -3.45 0.85 20.18
CA PHE A 35 -2.10 0.77 19.64
C PHE A 35 -1.12 0.71 20.81
N ASN A 36 -0.44 -0.43 20.95
CA ASN A 36 0.81 -0.51 21.69
C ASN A 36 1.84 0.34 20.96
N GLY A 37 2.36 1.33 21.66
CA GLY A 37 3.47 2.16 21.20
C GLY A 37 4.76 1.37 21.31
N ASP A 38 5.39 1.14 20.17
CA ASP A 38 6.79 0.74 20.12
C ASP A 38 7.65 1.95 19.74
N ASP A 39 8.32 2.43 20.78
CA ASP A 39 9.64 3.04 20.81
C ASP A 39 9.88 4.38 20.09
N TRP A 40 9.62 5.46 20.83
CA TRP A 40 10.41 6.68 20.71
C TRP A 40 10.85 7.11 22.12
N THR A 41 12.12 6.85 22.44
CA THR A 41 12.79 7.41 23.61
C THR A 41 13.37 8.80 23.25
N PRO A 42 12.92 9.90 23.87
CA PRO A 42 13.59 11.19 23.72
C PRO A 42 14.77 11.25 24.69
N GLY A 43 15.99 11.30 24.13
CA GLY A 43 17.20 11.60 24.87
C GLY A 43 17.13 12.98 25.51
N SER A 44 17.23 12.99 26.83
CA SER A 44 17.41 14.14 27.70
C SER A 44 18.78 14.80 27.47
N SER A 45 18.80 16.12 27.30
CA SER A 45 19.99 16.91 27.60
C SER A 45 19.55 18.22 28.27
N GLY A 46 19.96 18.33 29.53
CA GLY A 46 19.64 19.43 30.42
C GLY A 46 20.45 20.68 30.13
N ALA A 47 19.89 21.80 30.55
CA ALA A 47 20.58 23.07 30.65
C ALA A 47 21.51 23.10 31.87
N SER A 48 22.70 23.68 31.71
CA SER A 48 23.31 24.56 32.71
C SER A 48 24.50 25.29 32.09
N GLY A 49 24.53 26.63 32.21
CA GLY A 49 25.63 27.47 31.75
C GLY A 49 26.80 27.53 32.73
N THR A 50 27.88 28.20 32.33
CA THR A 50 28.60 29.30 33.04
C THR A 50 29.82 29.72 32.20
N ALA A 51 30.15 31.01 32.25
CA ALA A 51 31.22 31.71 31.56
C ALA A 51 32.64 31.41 32.09
N GLY A 52 33.67 31.74 31.30
CA GLY A 52 35.06 31.88 31.78
C GLY A 52 36.14 31.98 30.68
N SER A 53 36.89 33.08 30.71
CA SER A 53 37.89 33.58 29.74
C SER A 53 39.28 32.89 29.72
N SER A 54 40.12 33.39 28.79
CA SER A 54 41.59 33.27 28.61
C SER A 54 42.06 32.00 27.89
N GLY A 55 42.97 32.01 26.92
CA GLY A 55 43.98 32.96 26.47
C GLY A 55 45.25 32.13 26.19
N GLY A 56 45.81 32.18 24.98
CA GLY A 56 47.04 31.43 24.68
C GLY A 56 47.34 31.27 23.19
N THR A 57 48.26 32.09 22.71
CA THR A 57 48.95 32.08 21.42
C THR A 57 49.95 30.91 21.30
N GLY A 58 50.17 30.39 20.09
CA GLY A 58 51.30 29.52 19.79
C GLY A 58 51.34 29.05 18.33
N GLU A 59 52.22 29.67 17.54
CA GLU A 59 52.58 29.36 16.15
C GLU A 59 53.26 27.99 15.97
N SER A 60 53.08 27.37 14.80
CA SER A 60 54.13 27.21 13.76
C SER A 60 54.06 25.88 13.00
N SER A 61 54.18 26.02 11.66
CA SER A 61 54.77 25.11 10.64
C SER A 61 54.24 23.68 10.52
N GLY A 62 53.89 23.13 9.35
CA GLY A 62 54.29 23.40 7.96
C GLY A 62 54.33 22.04 7.23
N GLU A 63 54.40 22.06 5.89
CA GLU A 63 54.58 20.93 4.95
C GLU A 63 53.28 20.24 4.43
N VAL A 64 52.78 20.61 3.25
CA VAL A 64 53.10 20.24 1.84
C VAL A 64 52.63 18.84 1.41
N GLY A 65 51.79 18.81 0.35
CA GLY A 65 51.37 17.58 -0.33
C GLY A 65 50.28 17.81 -1.38
N SER A 66 50.66 18.36 -2.54
CA SER A 66 49.87 18.44 -3.77
C SER A 66 49.44 17.05 -4.31
N SER A 67 48.24 16.93 -4.88
CA SER A 67 48.05 16.57 -6.31
C SER A 67 46.58 16.26 -6.70
N SER A 68 46.15 16.90 -7.81
CA SER A 68 45.34 16.37 -8.94
C SER A 68 43.96 15.75 -8.66
N GLY A 69 42.86 16.35 -9.10
CA GLY A 69 42.29 16.19 -10.45
C GLY A 69 40.92 15.49 -10.30
N GLY A 70 39.79 16.08 -10.65
CA GLY A 70 39.31 16.18 -12.03
C GLY A 70 38.21 15.13 -12.29
N SER A 71 36.97 15.61 -12.45
CA SER A 71 35.91 15.06 -13.31
C SER A 71 35.12 13.79 -12.92
N SER A 72 33.81 14.03 -12.74
CA SER A 72 32.71 13.44 -13.51
C SER A 72 32.36 11.95 -13.38
N SER A 73 31.09 11.75 -13.02
CA SER A 73 30.16 10.77 -13.61
C SER A 73 30.37 9.27 -13.37
N GLY A 74 29.33 8.66 -12.81
CA GLY A 74 29.09 7.22 -12.77
C GLY A 74 28.00 6.95 -11.73
N GLY A 75 26.74 7.33 -11.98
CA GLY A 75 25.87 6.51 -12.79
C GLY A 75 25.31 5.38 -11.93
N SER A 76 24.41 5.70 -10.99
CA SER A 76 23.63 4.68 -10.28
C SER A 76 22.82 3.93 -11.31
N SER A 77 23.27 2.72 -11.63
CA SER A 77 22.54 1.78 -12.46
C SER A 77 21.18 1.54 -11.82
N SER A 78 20.16 2.15 -12.39
CA SER A 78 18.80 1.63 -12.40
C SER A 78 18.92 0.18 -12.86
N GLY A 79 18.92 -0.75 -11.91
CA GLY A 79 18.90 -2.17 -12.19
C GLY A 79 17.63 -2.44 -12.97
N ASN A 80 17.77 -2.51 -14.30
CA ASN A 80 16.79 -3.03 -15.20
C ASN A 80 16.39 -4.40 -14.63
N ALA A 81 15.20 -4.52 -14.06
CA ALA A 81 14.72 -5.78 -13.53
C ALA A 81 14.67 -6.75 -14.72
N ALA A 82 15.70 -7.59 -14.85
CA ALA A 82 15.75 -8.59 -15.88
C ALA A 82 14.47 -9.41 -15.79
N ALA A 83 13.79 -9.62 -16.91
CA ALA A 83 12.57 -10.41 -17.00
C ALA A 83 12.77 -11.74 -16.26
N THR A 84 12.21 -11.84 -15.06
CA THR A 84 12.37 -13.03 -14.21
C THR A 84 11.47 -14.16 -14.70
N GLY A 85 10.58 -13.87 -15.66
CA GLY A 85 9.58 -14.78 -16.19
C GLY A 85 8.45 -15.07 -15.19
N MET A 86 8.33 -14.29 -14.12
CA MET A 86 7.34 -14.50 -13.07
C MET A 86 6.12 -13.60 -13.24
N PRO A 87 4.93 -14.03 -12.78
CA PRO A 87 3.80 -13.13 -12.61
C PRO A 87 4.14 -11.99 -11.65
N CYS A 88 3.57 -10.81 -11.89
CA CYS A 88 3.95 -9.62 -11.14
C CYS A 88 3.56 -9.66 -9.66
N ASP A 89 2.44 -10.29 -9.34
CA ASP A 89 2.00 -10.51 -7.96
C ASP A 89 3.00 -11.39 -7.19
N VAL A 90 3.43 -12.50 -7.79
CA VAL A 90 4.45 -13.40 -7.22
C VAL A 90 5.80 -12.69 -7.09
N GLN A 91 6.21 -11.93 -8.12
CA GLN A 91 7.45 -11.15 -8.09
C GLN A 91 7.43 -10.08 -6.99
N ALA A 92 6.30 -9.40 -6.80
CA ALA A 92 6.17 -8.36 -5.80
C ALA A 92 6.34 -8.92 -4.39
N VAL A 93 5.71 -10.07 -4.08
CA VAL A 93 5.85 -10.71 -2.77
C VAL A 93 7.28 -11.17 -2.53
N LEU A 94 7.93 -11.80 -3.52
CA LEU A 94 9.33 -12.22 -3.39
C LEU A 94 10.25 -11.04 -3.10
N ASN A 95 10.13 -9.95 -3.87
CA ASN A 95 10.94 -8.76 -3.68
C ASN A 95 10.69 -8.14 -2.30
N ALA A 96 9.45 -8.05 -1.86
CA ALA A 96 9.12 -7.41 -0.60
C ALA A 96 9.49 -8.25 0.64
N LYS A 97 9.47 -9.58 0.55
CA LYS A 97 9.49 -10.47 1.73
C LYS A 97 10.62 -11.49 1.75
N CYS A 98 11.22 -11.82 0.61
CA CYS A 98 12.11 -12.97 0.48
C CYS A 98 13.48 -12.59 -0.08
N SER A 99 13.50 -12.05 -1.31
CA SER A 99 14.73 -11.79 -2.05
C SER A 99 15.40 -10.48 -1.65
N ALA A 100 14.70 -9.48 -1.10
CA ALA A 100 15.36 -8.25 -0.65
C ALA A 100 16.36 -8.46 0.51
N SER A 101 16.15 -9.50 1.33
CA SER A 101 16.91 -9.66 2.58
C SER A 101 17.75 -10.93 2.64
N CYS A 102 17.22 -12.09 2.22
CA CYS A 102 17.82 -13.38 2.55
C CYS A 102 17.97 -14.36 1.37
N HIS A 103 17.08 -14.31 0.38
CA HIS A 103 17.06 -15.24 -0.76
C HIS A 103 17.63 -14.63 -2.05
N LEU A 104 18.73 -13.89 -1.89
CA LEU A 104 19.48 -13.16 -2.93
C LEU A 104 20.29 -14.09 -3.85
N SER A 105 20.88 -13.51 -4.89
CA SER A 105 21.65 -14.22 -5.90
C SER A 105 22.97 -14.63 -5.25
N GLY A 106 23.29 -15.92 -5.29
CA GLY A 106 24.43 -16.48 -4.55
C GLY A 106 24.11 -16.90 -3.11
N SER A 107 22.88 -16.74 -2.63
CA SER A 107 22.44 -17.41 -1.39
C SER A 107 22.37 -18.93 -1.57
N SER A 108 22.31 -19.68 -0.47
CA SER A 108 22.16 -21.15 -0.52
C SER A 108 20.82 -21.58 -1.12
N LEU A 109 19.83 -20.69 -1.17
CA LEU A 109 18.49 -20.89 -1.73
C LEU A 109 18.02 -19.61 -2.46
N PRO A 110 18.51 -19.34 -3.69
CA PRO A 110 18.06 -18.20 -4.46
C PRO A 110 16.59 -18.37 -4.86
N MET A 111 15.82 -17.29 -4.85
CA MET A 111 14.39 -17.30 -5.22
C MET A 111 14.02 -16.06 -6.05
N GLN A 112 14.86 -15.69 -7.03
CA GLN A 112 14.68 -14.45 -7.79
C GLN A 112 14.23 -14.67 -9.23
N SER A 113 14.26 -15.90 -9.72
CA SER A 113 13.79 -16.23 -11.06
C SER A 113 12.68 -17.27 -11.04
N TYR A 114 11.90 -17.31 -12.11
CA TYR A 114 10.96 -18.39 -12.37
C TYR A 114 11.63 -19.76 -12.26
N ALA A 115 12.84 -19.90 -12.81
CA ALA A 115 13.60 -21.14 -12.79
C ALA A 115 13.91 -21.61 -11.35
N ASP A 116 14.25 -20.68 -10.45
CA ASP A 116 14.53 -21.00 -9.05
C ASP A 116 13.30 -21.55 -8.32
N LEU A 117 12.12 -21.01 -8.60
CA LEU A 117 10.88 -21.38 -7.92
C LEU A 117 10.28 -22.69 -8.41
N VAL A 118 10.44 -23.00 -9.70
CA VAL A 118 9.92 -24.24 -10.29
C VAL A 118 10.90 -25.40 -10.21
N ALA A 119 12.15 -25.14 -9.84
CA ALA A 119 13.14 -26.18 -9.59
C ALA A 119 12.73 -27.09 -8.41
N PRO A 120 13.16 -28.36 -8.40
CA PRO A 120 13.00 -29.25 -7.25
C PRO A 120 13.57 -28.63 -5.97
N SER A 121 12.88 -28.82 -4.84
CA SER A 121 13.32 -28.27 -3.58
C SER A 121 14.51 -29.01 -3.01
N LYS A 122 15.52 -28.28 -2.53
CA LYS A 122 16.68 -28.88 -1.83
C LYS A 122 16.29 -29.65 -0.57
N SER A 123 15.23 -29.23 0.13
CA SER A 123 14.75 -29.92 1.34
C SER A 123 13.78 -31.07 1.04
N ASN A 124 13.16 -31.08 -0.15
CA ASN A 124 12.31 -32.17 -0.60
C ASN A 124 12.27 -32.18 -2.13
N PRO A 125 13.10 -33.00 -2.80
CA PRO A 125 13.19 -33.01 -4.26
C PRO A 125 11.90 -33.45 -4.97
N ALA A 126 10.94 -34.05 -4.26
CA ALA A 126 9.64 -34.43 -4.82
C ALA A 126 8.66 -33.24 -4.94
N LYS A 127 9.01 -32.08 -4.40
CA LYS A 127 8.21 -30.84 -4.48
C LYS A 127 9.01 -29.74 -5.16
N LYS A 128 8.31 -28.81 -5.82
CA LYS A 128 8.91 -27.59 -6.34
C LYS A 128 9.24 -26.63 -5.19
N MET A 129 10.25 -25.78 -5.37
CA MET A 129 10.66 -24.79 -4.38
C MET A 129 9.47 -23.91 -3.94
N VAL A 130 8.62 -23.48 -4.87
CA VAL A 130 7.43 -22.68 -4.58
C VAL A 130 6.42 -23.37 -3.64
N GLU A 131 6.23 -24.70 -3.78
CA GLU A 131 5.28 -25.46 -2.95
C GLU A 131 5.79 -25.62 -1.52
N VAL A 132 7.11 -25.84 -1.38
CA VAL A 132 7.76 -25.87 -0.06
C VAL A 132 7.74 -24.48 0.58
N SER A 133 7.91 -23.42 -0.21
CA SER A 133 7.82 -22.05 0.29
C SER A 133 6.42 -21.71 0.81
N VAL A 134 5.35 -22.08 0.12
CA VAL A 134 3.96 -21.93 0.63
C VAL A 134 3.78 -22.67 1.95
N THR A 135 4.28 -23.91 2.04
CA THR A 135 4.20 -24.69 3.29
C THR A 135 4.90 -23.97 4.44
N ARG A 136 6.09 -23.41 4.20
CA ARG A 136 6.86 -22.68 5.23
C ARG A 136 6.23 -21.33 5.60
N MET A 137 5.59 -20.66 4.64
CA MET A 137 4.80 -19.45 4.86
C MET A 137 3.59 -19.69 5.75
N GLN A 138 2.83 -20.76 5.48
CA GLN A 138 1.68 -21.15 6.29
C GLN A 138 2.08 -21.57 7.71
N ALA A 139 3.22 -22.24 7.85
CA ALA A 139 3.77 -22.61 9.15
C ALA A 139 4.39 -21.42 9.93
N GLY A 140 4.43 -20.22 9.35
CA GLY A 140 5.04 -19.03 9.97
C GLY A 140 6.57 -19.11 10.12
N THR A 141 7.21 -20.13 9.55
CA THR A 141 8.66 -20.35 9.63
C THR A 141 9.45 -19.48 8.66
N MET A 142 8.80 -19.01 7.58
CA MET A 142 9.35 -18.08 6.59
C MET A 142 8.26 -17.09 6.15
N PRO A 143 8.57 -15.79 5.98
CA PRO A 143 9.80 -15.11 6.37
C PRO A 143 10.01 -15.14 7.89
N THR A 144 11.27 -15.20 8.31
CA THR A 144 11.65 -15.10 9.73
C THR A 144 11.20 -13.76 10.29
N GLY A 145 10.48 -13.76 11.42
CA GLY A 145 9.98 -12.53 12.06
C GLY A 145 8.49 -12.23 11.87
N GLY A 146 7.69 -13.20 11.43
CA GLY A 146 6.22 -13.06 11.46
C GLY A 146 5.44 -13.78 10.36
N GLY A 147 6.09 -14.50 9.44
CA GLY A 147 5.41 -15.20 8.35
C GLY A 147 4.87 -14.25 7.26
N ALA A 148 4.37 -14.84 6.17
CA ALA A 148 3.74 -14.10 5.09
C ALA A 148 2.26 -13.87 5.40
N SER A 149 1.66 -12.79 4.87
CA SER A 149 0.24 -12.55 5.07
C SER A 149 -0.62 -13.58 4.34
N ALA A 150 -1.89 -13.71 4.74
CA ALA A 150 -2.83 -14.59 4.04
C ALA A 150 -2.99 -14.21 2.55
N ALA A 151 -2.90 -12.92 2.22
CA ALA A 151 -2.95 -12.43 0.83
C ALA A 151 -1.70 -12.83 0.04
N ASP A 152 -0.51 -12.73 0.65
CA ASP A 152 0.75 -13.16 0.05
C ASP A 152 0.73 -14.67 -0.23
N ILE A 153 0.28 -15.47 0.74
CA ILE A 153 0.14 -16.93 0.60
C ILE A 153 -0.83 -17.27 -0.53
N ALA A 154 -1.97 -16.57 -0.62
CA ALA A 154 -2.97 -16.78 -1.66
C ALA A 154 -2.42 -16.49 -3.07
N ALA A 155 -1.56 -15.48 -3.24
CA ALA A 155 -0.94 -15.18 -4.53
C ALA A 155 -0.12 -16.37 -5.05
N PHE A 156 0.73 -16.97 -4.20
CA PHE A 156 1.49 -18.17 -4.56
C PHE A 156 0.60 -19.39 -4.79
N GLN A 157 -0.43 -19.59 -3.98
CA GLN A 157 -1.36 -20.71 -4.15
C GLN A 157 -2.12 -20.63 -5.46
N ASN A 158 -2.64 -19.44 -5.81
CA ASN A 158 -3.33 -19.21 -7.07
C ASN A 158 -2.40 -19.45 -8.26
N TRP A 159 -1.13 -19.03 -8.17
CA TRP A 159 -0.15 -19.29 -9.20
C TRP A 159 0.19 -20.78 -9.36
N ILE A 160 0.31 -21.52 -8.25
CA ILE A 160 0.50 -22.99 -8.26
C ILE A 160 -0.72 -23.67 -8.90
N THR A 161 -1.94 -23.30 -8.48
CA THR A 161 -3.19 -23.87 -9.01
C THR A 161 -3.36 -23.58 -10.50
N ALA A 162 -2.90 -22.43 -10.98
CA ALA A 162 -2.90 -22.07 -12.39
C ALA A 162 -1.85 -22.85 -13.23
N GLY A 163 -1.05 -23.73 -12.61
CA GLY A 163 -0.04 -24.52 -13.30
C GLY A 163 1.30 -23.82 -13.48
N LEU A 164 1.57 -22.77 -12.68
CA LEU A 164 2.79 -21.97 -12.72
C LEU A 164 3.05 -21.31 -14.09
N PRO A 165 2.10 -20.57 -14.68
CA PRO A 165 2.35 -19.86 -15.92
C PRO A 165 3.49 -18.85 -15.76
N LYS A 166 4.34 -18.72 -16.78
CA LYS A 166 5.33 -17.64 -16.83
C LYS A 166 4.60 -16.30 -16.98
N GLY A 167 5.08 -15.28 -16.30
CA GLY A 167 4.59 -13.90 -16.42
C GLY A 167 5.55 -13.02 -17.22
N THR A 168 5.05 -11.86 -17.63
CA THR A 168 5.80 -10.83 -18.37
C THR A 168 6.39 -9.76 -17.46
N CYS A 169 6.38 -9.96 -16.13
CA CYS A 169 6.97 -8.98 -15.22
C CYS A 169 8.47 -8.86 -15.50
N GLY A 170 8.88 -7.67 -15.96
CA GLY A 170 10.25 -7.36 -16.39
C GLY A 170 10.53 -7.48 -17.89
N SER A 171 9.55 -7.83 -18.73
CA SER A 171 9.62 -7.62 -20.18
C SER A 171 8.74 -6.43 -20.56
N ALA A 172 9.30 -5.44 -21.26
CA ALA A 172 8.49 -4.51 -22.03
C ALA A 172 7.89 -5.29 -23.20
N ASP A 173 6.61 -5.65 -23.11
CA ASP A 173 5.91 -6.31 -24.21
C ASP A 173 5.31 -5.25 -25.14
N GLY A 174 5.72 -5.30 -26.41
CA GLY A 174 5.12 -4.54 -27.48
C GLY A 174 4.03 -5.37 -28.15
N GLY A 175 2.79 -5.30 -27.68
CA GLY A 175 1.66 -5.86 -28.42
C GLY A 175 0.34 -6.01 -27.68
N ALA A 176 -0.65 -5.21 -28.10
CA ALA A 176 -2.10 -5.24 -27.81
C ALA A 176 -2.57 -4.74 -26.42
N PRO A 177 -3.69 -3.97 -26.35
CA PRO A 177 -4.13 -3.33 -25.12
C PRO A 177 -4.79 -4.35 -24.19
N ASP A 178 -4.06 -4.75 -23.15
CA ASP A 178 -4.63 -5.48 -22.03
C ASP A 178 -5.73 -4.65 -21.36
N ALA A 179 -6.75 -5.34 -20.84
CA ALA A 179 -7.72 -4.76 -19.91
C ALA A 179 -6.93 -3.99 -18.84
N ALA A 180 -7.23 -2.69 -18.71
CA ALA A 180 -6.41 -1.69 -18.02
C ALA A 180 -5.61 -2.29 -16.87
N ALA A 181 -4.27 -2.37 -17.05
CA ALA A 181 -3.34 -2.85 -16.05
C ALA A 181 -3.76 -2.32 -14.67
N ASN A 182 -3.90 -3.22 -13.68
CA ASN A 182 -4.37 -2.85 -12.35
C ASN A 182 -3.57 -1.63 -11.87
N PRO A 183 -4.19 -0.44 -11.75
CA PRO A 183 -3.46 0.80 -11.48
C PRO A 183 -2.85 0.81 -10.08
N TYR A 184 -3.21 -0.16 -9.23
CA TYR A 184 -2.63 -0.35 -7.92
C TYR A 184 -1.38 -1.22 -7.91
N ASN A 185 -1.01 -1.89 -9.01
CA ASN A 185 0.21 -2.67 -9.07
C ASN A 185 1.43 -1.79 -9.42
N THR A 186 1.80 -0.89 -8.50
CA THR A 186 2.97 0.00 -8.64
C THR A 186 4.10 -0.41 -7.69
N ALA A 187 5.35 -0.20 -8.07
CA ALA A 187 6.47 -0.40 -7.14
C ALA A 187 6.37 0.54 -5.92
N LEU A 188 6.93 0.15 -4.77
CA LEU A 188 7.12 1.07 -3.65
C LEU A 188 8.15 2.14 -4.04
N VAL A 189 7.68 3.34 -4.33
CA VAL A 189 8.52 4.44 -4.83
C VAL A 189 8.02 5.77 -4.32
N CYS A 190 8.93 6.72 -4.11
CA CYS A 190 8.54 8.12 -3.95
C CYS A 190 8.54 8.78 -5.32
N THR A 191 7.37 8.85 -5.97
CA THR A 191 7.28 9.30 -7.37
C THR A 191 7.70 10.75 -7.53
N SER A 192 7.44 11.58 -6.53
CA SER A 192 7.84 12.98 -6.53
C SER A 192 9.36 13.19 -6.36
N GLY A 193 10.09 12.16 -5.93
CA GLY A 193 11.51 12.25 -5.57
C GLY A 193 11.77 13.19 -4.38
N ASN A 194 10.73 13.72 -3.73
CA ASN A 194 10.84 14.73 -2.69
C ASN A 194 10.22 14.22 -1.40
N THR A 195 11.08 13.92 -0.43
CA THR A 195 10.66 13.56 0.92
C THR A 195 10.66 14.79 1.82
N SER A 196 9.59 15.02 2.56
CA SER A 196 9.51 16.05 3.59
C SER A 196 9.50 15.39 4.96
N PRO A 197 10.34 15.82 5.93
CA PRO A 197 10.28 15.29 7.28
C PRO A 197 8.88 15.52 7.87
N PRO A 198 8.47 14.72 8.86
CA PRO A 198 7.23 14.98 9.58
C PRO A 198 7.29 16.40 10.14
N SER A 199 6.35 17.25 9.72
CA SER A 199 6.31 18.65 10.13
C SER A 199 4.90 19.05 10.48
N GLU A 200 4.75 19.86 11.52
CA GLU A 200 3.49 20.51 11.92
C GLU A 200 3.16 21.74 11.05
N GLY A 201 3.98 22.01 10.02
CA GLY A 201 3.76 23.12 9.09
C GLY A 201 2.55 22.91 8.19
N THR A 202 2.24 23.93 7.38
CA THR A 202 1.08 23.97 6.47
C THR A 202 0.99 22.81 5.48
N ASN A 203 2.11 22.13 5.23
CA ASN A 203 2.14 21.00 4.32
C ASN A 203 1.82 19.66 4.98
N MET A 204 1.85 19.53 6.32
CA MET A 204 1.65 18.29 7.09
C MET A 204 2.55 17.11 6.63
N ALA A 205 2.60 16.02 7.40
CA ALA A 205 3.41 14.85 7.04
C ALA A 205 2.69 13.95 6.01
N PRO A 206 3.15 13.86 4.75
CA PRO A 206 2.48 13.07 3.72
C PRO A 206 2.44 11.57 4.05
N GLY A 207 1.31 10.94 3.80
CA GLY A 207 1.10 9.49 3.95
C GLY A 207 0.96 8.99 5.39
N ARG A 208 1.13 9.86 6.39
CA ARG A 208 0.96 9.52 7.81
C ARG A 208 -0.49 9.71 8.26
N ALA A 209 -0.89 8.95 9.28
CA ALA A 209 -2.16 9.15 9.97
C ALA A 209 -2.22 10.59 10.55
N CYS A 210 -3.31 11.29 10.29
CA CYS A 210 -3.51 12.67 10.74
C CYS A 210 -4.12 12.73 12.15
N GLY A 211 -4.88 11.70 12.52
CA GLY A 211 -5.62 11.64 13.78
C GLY A 211 -4.74 11.59 15.02
N SER A 212 -3.48 11.17 14.90
CA SER A 212 -2.53 11.17 16.03
C SER A 212 -2.17 12.57 16.52
N CYS A 213 -2.23 13.57 15.64
CA CYS A 213 -1.89 14.96 15.98
C CYS A 213 -3.13 15.85 16.05
N HIS A 214 -4.16 15.58 15.24
CA HIS A 214 -5.35 16.43 15.14
C HIS A 214 -6.60 15.86 15.81
N GLY A 215 -6.53 14.65 16.38
CA GLY A 215 -7.68 13.99 16.98
C GLY A 215 -8.71 13.49 15.97
N SER A 216 -9.89 13.09 16.48
CA SER A 216 -11.04 12.71 15.67
C SER A 216 -11.85 13.94 15.26
N GLY A 217 -12.48 13.92 14.08
CA GLY A 217 -13.32 15.02 13.60
C GLY A 217 -12.84 15.70 12.31
N LEU A 218 -11.82 15.15 11.66
CA LEU A 218 -11.32 15.64 10.38
C LEU A 218 -11.35 14.52 9.34
N PHE A 219 -11.61 14.92 8.10
CA PHE A 219 -11.25 14.15 6.92
C PHE A 219 -9.89 14.61 6.45
N ALA A 220 -8.91 13.71 6.47
CA ALA A 220 -7.56 14.05 6.10
C ALA A 220 -6.83 12.88 5.46
N GLY A 221 -5.89 13.20 4.59
CA GLY A 221 -5.07 12.22 3.90
C GLY A 221 -4.18 12.85 2.84
N THR A 222 -3.57 11.99 2.03
CA THR A 222 -2.63 12.38 0.98
C THR A 222 -2.96 11.70 -0.33
N VAL A 223 -3.08 12.47 -1.41
CA VAL A 223 -3.25 11.97 -2.77
C VAL A 223 -1.88 11.81 -3.43
N TYR A 224 -1.64 10.69 -4.09
CA TYR A 224 -0.37 10.32 -4.72
C TYR A 224 -0.52 10.04 -6.22
N PRO A 225 0.56 10.16 -7.02
CA PRO A 225 0.59 9.67 -8.39
C PRO A 225 0.50 8.14 -8.51
N THR A 226 1.06 7.41 -7.54
CA THR A 226 1.11 5.92 -7.55
C THR A 226 0.54 5.31 -6.27
N ALA A 227 0.25 4.01 -6.29
CA ALA A 227 -0.46 3.31 -5.22
C ALA A 227 0.41 2.98 -4.03
N HIS A 228 1.72 2.89 -4.23
CA HIS A 228 2.66 2.43 -3.21
C HIS A 228 3.72 3.49 -2.99
N GLU A 229 3.40 4.49 -2.17
CA GLU A 229 4.35 5.56 -1.82
C GLU A 229 4.69 5.53 -0.32
N PRO A 230 5.98 5.67 0.06
CA PRO A 230 6.39 5.65 1.44
C PRO A 230 5.84 6.87 2.18
N ASN A 231 5.75 6.75 3.51
CA ASN A 231 5.49 7.92 4.35
C ASN A 231 6.53 9.01 4.06
N ASN A 232 6.13 10.27 4.28
CA ASN A 232 6.97 11.45 4.08
C ASN A 232 7.28 11.78 2.61
N CYS A 233 6.91 10.93 1.64
CA CYS A 233 7.00 11.30 0.22
C CYS A 233 5.91 12.33 -0.12
N ARG A 234 6.26 13.44 -0.77
CA ARG A 234 5.28 14.40 -1.25
C ARG A 234 4.33 13.74 -2.25
N GLY A 235 3.04 13.97 -2.04
CA GLY A 235 2.00 13.49 -2.93
C GLY A 235 1.88 14.32 -4.20
N ALA A 236 0.79 14.08 -4.93
CA ALA A 236 0.45 14.79 -6.15
C ALA A 236 0.25 16.29 -5.86
N ASN A 237 0.87 17.15 -6.65
CA ASN A 237 0.68 18.59 -6.51
C ASN A 237 -0.75 18.99 -6.93
N GLY A 238 -1.63 19.17 -5.95
CA GLY A 238 -3.05 19.46 -6.16
C GLY A 238 -3.31 20.82 -6.79
N THR A 239 -2.44 21.82 -6.55
CA THR A 239 -2.58 23.16 -7.14
C THR A 239 -2.26 23.18 -8.63
N THR A 240 -1.37 22.28 -9.08
CA THR A 240 -1.00 22.14 -10.50
C THR A 240 -1.94 21.20 -11.23
N THR A 241 -2.31 20.08 -10.60
CA THR A 241 -3.20 19.08 -11.20
C THR A 241 -4.67 19.48 -11.15
N GLY A 242 -5.05 20.40 -10.27
CA GLY A 242 -6.46 20.71 -9.99
C GLY A 242 -7.20 19.58 -9.26
N ALA A 243 -6.47 18.69 -8.58
CA ALA A 243 -7.04 17.57 -7.87
C ALA A 243 -7.93 18.03 -6.71
N LYS A 244 -9.10 17.41 -6.60
CA LYS A 244 -10.05 17.60 -5.52
C LYS A 244 -10.42 16.25 -4.93
N VAL A 245 -10.64 16.23 -3.62
CA VAL A 245 -11.26 15.08 -2.95
C VAL A 245 -12.72 15.43 -2.67
N VAL A 246 -13.62 14.52 -3.01
CA VAL A 246 -15.07 14.69 -2.87
C VAL A 246 -15.59 13.60 -1.95
N ILE A 247 -16.22 14.02 -0.86
CA ILE A 247 -16.83 13.16 0.14
C ILE A 247 -18.34 13.22 -0.05
N THR A 248 -19.01 12.08 -0.11
CA THR A 248 -20.46 11.97 -0.20
C THR A 248 -21.00 11.27 1.03
N GLY A 249 -21.75 12.01 1.85
CA GLY A 249 -22.38 11.46 3.06
C GLY A 249 -23.53 10.50 2.75
N ALA A 250 -24.01 9.79 3.76
CA ALA A 250 -25.15 8.88 3.65
C ALA A 250 -26.46 9.59 3.23
N ASP A 251 -26.56 10.90 3.47
CA ASP A 251 -27.65 11.77 3.00
C ASP A 251 -27.44 12.29 1.57
N SER A 252 -26.45 11.74 0.85
CA SER A 252 -26.06 12.12 -0.51
C SER A 252 -25.53 13.56 -0.66
N LYS A 253 -25.26 14.28 0.45
CA LYS A 253 -24.60 15.58 0.38
C LYS A 253 -23.12 15.42 0.08
N THR A 254 -22.63 16.25 -0.84
CA THR A 254 -21.23 16.23 -1.27
C THR A 254 -20.44 17.39 -0.68
N TYR A 255 -19.23 17.10 -0.23
CA TYR A 255 -18.28 18.05 0.32
C TYR A 255 -16.99 17.96 -0.49
N GLN A 256 -16.50 19.09 -1.00
CA GLN A 256 -15.30 19.13 -1.82
C GLN A 256 -14.17 19.81 -1.07
N MET A 257 -12.97 19.26 -1.20
CA MET A 257 -11.75 19.77 -0.58
C MET A 257 -10.63 19.82 -1.62
N SER A 258 -9.90 20.93 -1.60
CA SER A 258 -8.73 21.10 -2.46
C SER A 258 -7.56 20.29 -1.93
N VAL A 259 -6.77 19.74 -2.85
CA VAL A 259 -5.51 19.09 -2.54
C VAL A 259 -4.39 20.14 -2.58
N SER A 260 -3.53 20.16 -1.56
CA SER A 260 -2.41 21.09 -1.46
C SER A 260 -1.29 20.78 -2.48
N SER A 261 -0.30 21.65 -2.59
CA SER A 261 0.88 21.41 -3.44
C SER A 261 1.73 20.22 -2.97
N GLY A 262 1.58 19.77 -1.72
CA GLY A 262 2.21 18.56 -1.18
C GLY A 262 1.35 17.29 -1.28
N GLY A 263 0.17 17.38 -1.89
CA GLY A 263 -0.78 16.26 -2.01
C GLY A 263 -1.69 16.05 -0.81
N ASN A 264 -1.56 16.85 0.24
CA ASN A 264 -2.36 16.71 1.44
C ASN A 264 -3.70 17.44 1.31
N PHE A 265 -4.73 16.88 1.94
CA PHE A 265 -6.03 17.50 2.10
C PHE A 265 -6.49 17.37 3.53
N ILE A 266 -7.28 18.35 3.98
CA ILE A 266 -7.86 18.36 5.31
C ILE A 266 -9.18 19.12 5.26
N ALA A 267 -10.22 18.61 5.91
CA ALA A 267 -11.43 19.37 6.22
C ALA A 267 -12.08 18.84 7.49
N SER A 268 -12.97 19.66 8.06
CA SER A 268 -13.84 19.21 9.14
C SER A 268 -14.77 18.10 8.67
N SER A 269 -14.95 17.08 9.50
CA SER A 269 -15.98 16.05 9.29
C SER A 269 -17.35 16.47 9.81
N THR A 270 -17.48 17.66 10.41
CA THR A 270 -18.75 18.16 10.94
C THR A 270 -19.81 18.24 9.85
N GLY A 271 -20.97 17.67 10.13
CA GLY A 271 -22.13 17.72 9.25
C GLY A 271 -22.17 16.63 8.16
N VAL A 272 -21.09 15.85 7.98
CA VAL A 272 -21.11 14.72 7.03
C VAL A 272 -21.77 13.51 7.68
N LYS A 273 -22.81 12.99 7.03
CA LYS A 273 -23.51 11.78 7.49
C LYS A 273 -22.70 10.52 7.17
N LEU A 274 -22.47 9.68 8.16
CA LEU A 274 -21.78 8.40 8.03
C LEU A 274 -22.78 7.26 7.72
N PRO A 275 -22.35 6.16 7.06
CA PRO A 275 -21.06 6.00 6.40
C PRO A 275 -21.04 6.79 5.08
N TYR A 276 -19.86 7.20 4.65
CA TYR A 276 -19.66 8.06 3.49
C TYR A 276 -18.82 7.36 2.42
N SER A 277 -18.88 7.85 1.18
CA SER A 277 -17.96 7.48 0.11
C SER A 277 -17.05 8.64 -0.26
N VAL A 278 -15.91 8.33 -0.87
CA VAL A 278 -14.88 9.28 -1.27
C VAL A 278 -14.49 9.03 -2.71
N LYS A 279 -14.24 10.10 -3.45
CA LYS A 279 -13.57 10.04 -4.75
C LYS A 279 -12.54 11.15 -4.90
N VAL A 280 -11.49 10.87 -5.65
CA VAL A 280 -10.55 11.90 -6.15
C VAL A 280 -11.00 12.29 -7.55
N VAL A 281 -11.01 13.59 -7.85
CA VAL A 281 -11.44 14.14 -9.14
C VAL A 281 -10.36 15.06 -9.69
N VAL A 282 -10.08 14.93 -10.99
CA VAL A 282 -9.22 15.84 -11.77
C VAL A 282 -9.93 16.11 -13.10
N GLY A 283 -10.46 17.33 -13.27
CA GLY A 283 -11.29 17.65 -14.43
C GLY A 283 -12.50 16.72 -14.53
N THR A 284 -12.60 15.93 -15.60
CA THR A 284 -13.65 14.93 -15.83
C THR A 284 -13.30 13.52 -15.35
N LYS A 285 -12.05 13.30 -14.91
CA LYS A 285 -11.59 11.99 -14.45
C LYS A 285 -11.85 11.82 -12.96
N GLU A 286 -12.22 10.61 -12.55
CA GLU A 286 -12.45 10.29 -11.15
C GLU A 286 -11.99 8.88 -10.75
N ARG A 287 -11.61 8.76 -9.47
CA ARG A 287 -11.26 7.50 -8.81
C ARG A 287 -12.01 7.43 -7.51
N ALA A 288 -13.04 6.58 -7.50
CA ALA A 288 -13.88 6.37 -6.33
C ALA A 288 -13.35 5.23 -5.47
N MET A 289 -13.51 5.35 -4.16
CA MET A 289 -13.31 4.24 -3.25
C MET A 289 -14.37 3.15 -3.48
N ALA A 290 -13.99 1.88 -3.34
CA ALA A 290 -14.91 0.77 -3.58
C ALA A 290 -15.94 0.59 -2.44
N SER A 291 -15.54 0.86 -1.20
CA SER A 291 -16.35 0.61 0.00
C SER A 291 -16.65 1.91 0.74
N LYS A 292 -17.82 2.04 1.37
CA LYS A 292 -18.10 3.17 2.27
C LYS A 292 -17.37 3.00 3.60
N THR A 293 -17.05 4.11 4.26
CA THR A 293 -16.34 4.11 5.55
C THR A 293 -16.96 5.09 6.56
N SER A 294 -16.61 4.93 7.83
CA SER A 294 -16.92 5.85 8.93
C SER A 294 -15.66 6.44 9.58
N VAL A 295 -14.47 6.05 9.11
CA VAL A 295 -13.18 6.50 9.65
C VAL A 295 -12.77 7.79 8.94
N GLY A 296 -12.55 8.88 9.67
CA GLY A 296 -12.19 10.18 9.07
C GLY A 296 -10.73 10.28 8.59
N ASP A 297 -9.80 9.63 9.30
CA ASP A 297 -8.39 9.58 8.92
C ASP A 297 -8.17 8.57 7.80
N CYS A 298 -8.10 9.05 6.56
CA CYS A 298 -8.04 8.20 5.38
C CYS A 298 -6.72 7.40 5.31
N ASN A 299 -5.64 7.93 5.86
CA ASN A 299 -4.31 7.30 5.83
C ASN A 299 -4.20 6.09 6.76
N THR A 300 -5.19 5.85 7.63
CA THR A 300 -5.29 4.59 8.41
C THR A 300 -5.53 3.36 7.54
N CYS A 301 -6.32 3.52 6.47
CA CYS A 301 -6.60 2.47 5.50
C CYS A 301 -5.65 2.60 4.30
N HIS A 302 -5.41 3.82 3.84
CA HIS A 302 -4.59 4.10 2.66
C HIS A 302 -3.10 4.23 3.01
N THR A 303 -2.52 3.13 3.51
CA THR A 303 -1.08 3.02 3.80
C THR A 303 -0.27 2.77 2.51
N ALA A 304 1.07 2.75 2.63
CA ALA A 304 1.94 2.43 1.49
C ALA A 304 1.63 1.05 0.89
N ASN A 305 1.14 0.09 1.68
CA ASN A 305 0.77 -1.25 1.22
C ASN A 305 -0.74 -1.47 1.22
N GLY A 306 -1.52 -0.44 1.58
CA GLY A 306 -2.92 -0.60 1.91
C GLY A 306 -3.14 -1.28 3.27
N SER A 307 -4.34 -1.12 3.80
CA SER A 307 -4.82 -1.72 5.04
C SER A 307 -6.35 -1.74 5.01
N SER A 308 -6.97 -2.64 5.78
CA SER A 308 -8.42 -2.73 5.92
C SER A 308 -9.17 -2.82 4.57
N GLY A 309 -8.59 -3.53 3.59
CA GLY A 309 -9.16 -3.72 2.25
C GLY A 309 -8.85 -2.60 1.25
N ALA A 310 -8.17 -1.52 1.65
CA ALA A 310 -7.62 -0.57 0.70
C ALA A 310 -6.40 -1.19 0.00
N PRO A 311 -6.25 -1.00 -1.33
CA PRO A 311 -5.14 -1.57 -2.11
C PRO A 311 -3.81 -0.81 -1.95
N GLY A 312 -3.83 0.39 -1.36
CA GLY A 312 -2.67 1.27 -1.30
C GLY A 312 -3.06 2.71 -0.96
N ARG A 313 -2.19 3.64 -1.33
CA ARG A 313 -2.39 5.09 -1.24
C ARG A 313 -3.61 5.56 -2.03
N ILE A 314 -4.14 6.70 -1.63
CA ILE A 314 -5.16 7.42 -2.39
C ILE A 314 -4.47 7.97 -3.64
N MET A 315 -4.95 7.60 -4.84
CA MET A 315 -4.32 8.01 -6.08
C MET A 315 -5.11 9.07 -6.84
N LEU A 316 -4.41 9.82 -7.69
CA LEU A 316 -5.03 10.52 -8.81
C LEU A 316 -5.82 9.55 -9.71
N PRO A 317 -6.86 10.03 -10.40
CA PRO A 317 -7.68 9.20 -11.27
C PRO A 317 -6.98 8.74 -12.55
#